data_AF-A0A938YVG9-F1
#
_entry.id   AF-A0A938YVG9-F1
#
_cell.length_a   1.000
_cell.length_b   1.000
_cell.length_c   1.000
_cell.angle_alpha   90.00
_cell.angle_beta   90.00
_cell.angle_gamma   90.00
#
_symmetry.space_group_name_H-M   'P 1'
#
loop_
_entity.id
_entity.type
_entity.pdbx_description
1 polymer ?
#
loop_
_entity_poly.entity_id
_entity_poly.type
_entity_poly.pdbx_seq_one_letter_code
_entity_poly.pdbx_strand_id
1 'polypeptide(L)'
;MATASAKQPKQMSKLQTAAIVIIAFTVTIATFYYLGIFDDFQVIDGGDSTPEATPLTAARNLEGTWKTTFPVKFYIKTDFETFGELEDVGSENRTMTWIITATNDENTVNVEVYFTVSDRQLVSDSGYTPDVSPMFLTGTISGTRLTLKTGDRTICECNFTTDIITGTWSDYWSMVYEQEVYTATNSLILTRQ
;
A
#
# COMPACT_ATOMS: atom_id res chain seq x y z
N MET A 1 25.81 48.26 22.79
CA MET A 1 24.84 47.20 22.46
C MET A 1 25.25 46.59 21.13
N ALA A 2 25.72 45.33 21.14
CA ALA A 2 26.08 44.60 19.91
C ALA A 2 24.97 43.60 19.61
N THR A 3 24.30 43.77 18.47
CA THR A 3 23.26 42.87 17.96
C THR A 3 23.94 41.66 17.32
N ALA A 4 23.72 40.47 17.88
CA ALA A 4 24.15 39.21 17.27
C ALA A 4 23.29 38.92 16.03
N SER A 5 23.93 38.89 14.86
CA SER A 5 23.29 38.43 13.61
C SER A 5 23.20 36.90 13.64
N ALA A 6 21.97 36.38 13.76
CA ALA A 6 21.71 34.95 13.63
C ALA A 6 21.93 34.51 12.17
N LYS A 7 22.90 33.62 11.95
CA LYS A 7 23.14 32.99 10.64
C LYS A 7 21.91 32.17 10.24
N GLN A 8 21.27 32.56 9.13
CA GLN A 8 20.21 31.76 8.51
C GLN A 8 20.75 30.36 8.13
N PRO A 9 20.01 29.27 8.44
CA PRO A 9 20.42 27.93 8.04
C PRO A 9 20.36 27.82 6.51
N LYS A 10 21.48 27.40 5.92
CA LYS A 10 21.63 27.19 4.48
C LYS A 10 20.69 26.07 4.05
N GLN A 11 19.68 26.39 3.23
CA GLN A 11 18.80 25.37 2.66
C GLN A 11 19.62 24.35 1.86
N MET A 12 19.52 23.08 2.24
CA MET A 12 20.14 21.98 1.51
C MET A 12 19.42 21.77 0.17
N SER A 13 20.19 21.48 -0.87
CA SER A 13 19.61 21.15 -2.17
C SER A 13 18.95 19.77 -2.13
N LYS A 14 17.98 19.53 -3.02
CA LYS A 14 17.28 18.22 -3.12
C LYS A 14 18.24 17.03 -3.29
N LEU A 15 19.37 17.25 -3.98
CA LEU A 15 20.44 16.26 -4.15
C LEU A 15 21.18 15.96 -2.83
N GLN A 16 21.40 16.97 -1.99
CA GLN A 16 22.03 16.77 -0.67
C GLN A 16 21.10 16.01 0.28
N THR A 17 19.79 16.30 0.26
CA THR A 17 18.81 15.56 1.05
C THR A 17 18.73 14.10 0.60
N ALA A 18 18.67 13.83 -0.71
CA ALA A 18 18.64 12.46 -1.23
C ALA A 18 19.89 11.66 -0.86
N ALA A 19 21.08 12.26 -0.96
CA ALA A 19 22.34 11.62 -0.59
C ALA A 19 22.38 11.27 0.91
N ILE A 20 21.90 12.16 1.79
CA ILE A 20 21.84 11.90 3.23
C ILE A 20 20.90 10.73 3.55
N VAL A 21 19.74 10.66 2.88
CA VAL A 21 18.79 9.55 3.09
C VAL A 21 19.37 8.22 2.65
N ILE A 22 20.05 8.16 1.50
CA ILE A 22 20.69 6.93 1.00
C ILE A 22 21.83 6.48 1.91
N ILE A 23 22.67 7.42 2.37
CA ILE A 23 23.77 7.12 3.31
C ILE A 23 23.20 6.63 4.65
N ALA A 24 22.17 7.29 5.17
CA ALA A 24 21.52 6.84 6.40
C ALA A 24 20.96 5.42 6.24
N PHE A 25 20.27 5.12 5.13
CA PHE A 25 19.67 3.81 4.89
C PHE A 25 20.72 2.69 4.74
N THR A 26 21.81 2.95 4.01
CA THR A 26 22.91 1.99 3.82
C THR A 26 23.69 1.73 5.10
N VAL A 27 23.91 2.76 5.93
CA VAL A 27 24.55 2.61 7.25
C VAL A 27 23.66 1.81 8.19
N THR A 28 22.34 2.01 8.20
CA THR A 28 21.44 1.22 9.05
C THR A 28 21.49 -0.27 8.68
N ILE A 29 21.44 -0.61 7.39
CA ILE A 29 21.55 -1.99 6.91
C ILE A 29 22.89 -2.61 7.30
N ALA A 30 24.00 -1.90 7.07
CA ALA A 30 25.32 -2.38 7.46
C ALA A 30 25.46 -2.57 8.98
N THR A 31 24.79 -1.71 9.77
CA THR A 31 24.76 -1.82 11.25
C THR A 31 23.97 -3.05 11.69
N PHE A 32 22.86 -3.40 11.03
CA PHE A 32 22.13 -4.65 11.29
C PHE A 32 22.96 -5.90 10.98
N TYR A 33 23.78 -5.87 9.93
CA TYR A 33 24.75 -6.94 9.63
C TYR A 33 25.87 -7.02 10.68
N TYR A 34 26.44 -5.89 11.10
CA TYR A 34 27.58 -5.87 12.03
C TYR A 34 27.19 -6.16 13.48
N LEU A 35 25.94 -5.89 13.88
CA LEU A 35 25.41 -6.20 15.21
C LEU A 35 24.99 -7.67 15.37
N GLY A 36 25.17 -8.52 14.34
CA GLY A 36 24.86 -9.95 14.45
C GLY A 36 23.38 -10.23 14.71
N ILE A 37 22.46 -9.31 14.35
CA ILE A 37 21.00 -9.53 14.52
C ILE A 37 20.50 -10.68 13.62
N PHE A 38 21.32 -11.12 12.66
CA PHE A 38 21.10 -12.34 11.85
C PHE A 38 22.01 -13.53 12.24
N ASP A 39 22.93 -13.39 13.19
CA ASP A 39 23.86 -14.46 13.60
C ASP A 39 23.21 -15.48 14.55
N ASP A 40 21.97 -15.23 15.01
CA ASP A 40 21.24 -16.16 15.88
C ASP A 40 20.47 -17.26 15.12
N PHE A 41 20.75 -17.43 13.82
CA PHE A 41 20.38 -18.65 13.11
C PHE A 41 21.44 -19.74 13.32
N GLN A 42 21.70 -20.08 14.58
CA GLN A 42 22.47 -21.28 14.89
C GLN A 42 21.57 -22.51 14.71
N VAL A 43 21.97 -23.36 13.77
CA VAL A 43 21.52 -24.75 13.67
C VAL A 43 21.84 -25.45 15.00
N ILE A 44 20.83 -25.65 15.84
CA ILE A 44 20.93 -26.52 17.00
C ILE A 44 20.81 -27.96 16.50
N ASP A 45 21.96 -28.58 16.21
CA ASP A 45 22.06 -30.03 16.05
C ASP A 45 22.02 -30.65 17.46
N GLY A 46 20.82 -31.05 17.89
CA GLY A 46 20.60 -31.60 19.22
C GLY A 46 19.14 -31.90 19.45
N GLY A 47 18.76 -33.18 19.30
CA GLY A 47 17.38 -33.64 19.35
C GLY A 47 16.58 -33.13 20.54
N ASP A 48 15.62 -32.27 20.24
CA ASP A 48 14.43 -32.04 21.02
C ASP A 48 13.27 -31.85 20.04
N SER A 49 12.20 -32.62 20.21
CA SER A 49 11.05 -32.66 19.31
C SER A 49 10.16 -31.43 19.51
N THR A 50 10.71 -30.24 19.27
CA THR A 50 9.91 -29.05 19.00
C THR A 50 9.57 -29.05 17.51
N PRO A 51 8.30 -28.84 17.13
CA PRO A 51 7.96 -28.78 15.72
C PRO A 51 8.73 -27.61 15.12
N GLU A 52 9.65 -27.90 14.20
CA GLU A 52 10.31 -26.90 13.37
C GLU A 52 9.21 -25.98 12.83
N ALA A 53 9.28 -24.69 13.19
CA ALA A 53 8.39 -23.69 12.66
C ALA A 53 8.65 -23.65 11.14
N THR A 54 7.80 -24.34 10.38
CA THR A 54 7.87 -24.31 8.92
C THR A 54 7.82 -22.85 8.50
N PRO A 55 8.81 -22.34 7.74
CA PRO A 55 8.79 -20.97 7.27
C PRO A 55 7.42 -20.69 6.63
N LEU A 56 6.70 -19.68 7.13
CA LEU A 56 5.39 -19.32 6.60
C LEU A 56 5.56 -18.92 5.14
N THR A 57 4.70 -19.45 4.27
CA THR A 57 4.65 -19.05 2.87
C THR A 57 4.31 -17.56 2.76
N ALA A 58 4.64 -16.94 1.63
CA ALA A 58 4.38 -15.51 1.44
C ALA A 58 2.89 -15.16 1.60
N ALA A 59 1.98 -16.01 1.11
CA ALA A 59 0.55 -15.89 1.35
C ALA A 59 0.17 -15.96 2.85
N ARG A 60 0.74 -16.90 3.60
CA ARG A 60 0.48 -17.03 5.05
C ARG A 60 1.04 -15.85 5.85
N ASN A 61 2.15 -15.28 5.40
CA ASN A 61 2.67 -14.05 5.99
C ASN A 61 1.75 -12.87 5.78
N LEU A 62 0.88 -12.86 4.76
CA LEU A 62 -0.03 -11.75 4.47
C LEU A 62 -1.46 -11.98 5.01
N GLU A 63 -1.80 -13.23 5.31
CA GLU A 63 -3.11 -13.61 5.86
C GLU A 63 -3.45 -12.81 7.13
N GLY A 64 -4.69 -12.34 7.21
CA GLY A 64 -5.21 -11.58 8.34
C GLY A 64 -6.07 -10.39 7.94
N THR A 65 -6.40 -9.58 8.94
CA THR A 65 -7.16 -8.33 8.75
C THR A 65 -6.21 -7.15 8.71
N TRP A 66 -6.37 -6.29 7.71
CA TRP A 66 -5.57 -5.10 7.48
C TRP A 66 -6.49 -3.89 7.38
N LYS A 67 -6.10 -2.76 7.96
CA LYS A 67 -6.96 -1.59 8.00
C LYS A 67 -6.17 -0.31 7.79
N THR A 68 -6.76 0.65 7.07
CA THR A 68 -6.22 2.01 7.02
C THR A 68 -6.32 2.67 8.39
N THR A 69 -5.20 3.18 8.91
CA THR A 69 -5.18 3.84 10.22
C THR A 69 -5.97 5.15 10.23
N PHE A 70 -5.98 5.86 9.10
CA PHE A 70 -6.76 7.08 8.87
C PHE A 70 -7.48 6.99 7.53
N PRO A 71 -8.59 7.75 7.32
CA PRO A 71 -9.22 7.82 6.01
C PRO A 71 -8.22 8.26 4.94
N VAL A 72 -8.15 7.50 3.84
CA VAL A 72 -7.28 7.77 2.69
C VAL A 72 -8.08 8.52 1.63
N LYS A 73 -7.48 9.53 1.01
CA LYS A 73 -8.13 10.27 -0.07
C LYS A 73 -8.08 9.50 -1.39
N PHE A 74 -9.24 9.31 -1.98
CA PHE A 74 -9.45 8.76 -3.32
C PHE A 74 -9.92 9.86 -4.25
N TYR A 75 -9.32 9.94 -5.41
CA TYR A 75 -9.71 10.81 -6.52
C TYR A 75 -10.59 10.04 -7.48
N ILE A 76 -11.47 10.75 -8.16
CA ILE A 76 -12.49 10.17 -9.03
C ILE A 76 -12.39 10.84 -10.39
N LYS A 77 -12.23 10.03 -11.43
CA LYS A 77 -12.35 10.46 -12.81
C LYS A 77 -13.54 9.82 -13.49
N THR A 78 -14.15 10.53 -14.42
CA THR A 78 -15.16 10.02 -15.35
C THR A 78 -14.92 10.60 -16.73
N ASP A 79 -15.42 9.94 -17.78
CA ASP A 79 -15.47 10.51 -19.13
C ASP A 79 -16.90 10.94 -19.50
N PHE A 80 -17.78 11.12 -18.51
CA PHE A 80 -19.22 11.34 -18.72
C PHE A 80 -19.55 12.53 -19.63
N GLU A 81 -18.77 13.62 -19.54
CA GLU A 81 -18.99 14.85 -20.31
C GLU A 81 -18.31 14.82 -21.69
N THR A 82 -17.17 14.14 -21.82
CA THR A 82 -16.29 14.22 -22.98
C THR A 82 -16.30 12.96 -23.86
N PHE A 83 -16.75 11.83 -23.33
CA PHE A 83 -16.81 10.50 -23.96
C PHE A 83 -15.48 10.07 -24.58
N GLY A 84 -14.66 9.35 -23.80
CA GLY A 84 -13.34 8.84 -24.21
C GLY A 84 -12.14 9.56 -23.59
N GLU A 85 -12.35 10.58 -22.74
CA GLU A 85 -11.28 11.22 -21.96
C GLU A 85 -11.67 11.29 -20.47
N LEU A 86 -10.91 10.60 -19.62
CA LEU A 86 -11.11 10.63 -18.17
C LEU A 86 -10.66 11.96 -17.57
N GLU A 87 -11.60 12.70 -16.99
CA GLU A 87 -11.36 13.97 -16.29
C GLU A 87 -11.61 13.84 -14.79
N ASP A 88 -10.80 14.52 -13.97
CA ASP A 88 -11.01 14.53 -12.51
C ASP A 88 -12.26 15.32 -12.15
N VAL A 89 -13.25 14.63 -11.56
CA VAL A 89 -14.55 15.19 -11.19
C VAL A 89 -14.74 15.31 -9.68
N GLY A 90 -13.77 14.88 -8.88
CA GLY A 90 -13.80 15.08 -7.45
C GLY A 90 -12.97 14.09 -6.64
N SER A 91 -13.33 13.95 -5.37
CA SER A 91 -12.65 13.07 -4.43
C SER A 91 -13.54 12.66 -3.27
N GLU A 92 -13.15 11.60 -2.58
CA GLU A 92 -13.76 11.14 -1.34
C GLU A 92 -12.70 10.52 -0.42
N ASN A 93 -12.96 10.48 0.89
CA ASN A 93 -12.10 9.80 1.84
C ASN A 93 -12.66 8.41 2.15
N ARG A 94 -11.83 7.37 2.03
CA ARG A 94 -12.19 5.99 2.35
C ARG A 94 -11.43 5.48 3.57
N THR A 95 -12.14 4.86 4.50
CA THR A 95 -11.54 3.97 5.50
C THR A 95 -11.70 2.55 4.99
N MET A 96 -10.60 1.83 4.77
CA MET A 96 -10.64 0.49 4.18
C MET A 96 -10.24 -0.58 5.20
N THR A 97 -10.89 -1.72 5.12
CA THR A 97 -10.53 -2.96 5.82
C THR A 97 -10.39 -4.07 4.78
N TRP A 98 -9.22 -4.71 4.73
CA TRP A 98 -8.97 -5.86 3.88
C TRP A 98 -8.92 -7.11 4.74
N ILE A 99 -9.65 -8.15 4.35
CA ILE A 99 -9.53 -9.49 4.91
C ILE A 99 -8.81 -10.33 3.87
N ILE A 100 -7.57 -10.71 4.17
CA ILE A 100 -6.71 -11.48 3.27
C ILE A 100 -6.71 -12.92 3.75
N THR A 101 -7.04 -13.85 2.85
CA THR A 101 -7.02 -15.29 3.12
C THR A 101 -6.10 -16.00 2.15
N ALA A 102 -5.28 -16.93 2.64
CA ALA A 102 -4.43 -17.74 1.78
C ALA A 102 -5.25 -18.72 0.94
N THR A 103 -4.79 -18.99 -0.28
CA THR A 103 -5.33 -20.06 -1.11
C THR A 103 -4.47 -21.33 -0.99
N ASN A 104 -4.78 -22.36 -1.79
CA ASN A 104 -3.93 -23.54 -1.91
C ASN A 104 -2.61 -23.26 -2.67
N ASP A 105 -2.51 -22.13 -3.37
CA ASP A 105 -1.28 -21.65 -4.00
C ASP A 105 -0.56 -20.69 -3.04
N GLU A 106 0.71 -20.98 -2.75
CA GLU A 106 1.57 -20.25 -1.81
C GLU A 106 1.80 -18.78 -2.16
N ASN A 107 1.57 -18.41 -3.43
CA ASN A 107 1.75 -17.07 -3.95
C ASN A 107 0.42 -16.39 -4.30
N THR A 108 -0.72 -17.00 -3.94
CA THR A 108 -2.04 -16.46 -4.26
C THR A 108 -2.89 -16.31 -3.00
N VAL A 109 -3.57 -15.16 -2.89
CA VAL A 109 -4.48 -14.82 -1.79
C VAL A 109 -5.82 -14.34 -2.33
N ASN A 110 -6.90 -14.54 -1.57
CA ASN A 110 -8.16 -13.84 -1.78
C ASN A 110 -8.21 -12.63 -0.85
N VAL A 111 -8.73 -11.52 -1.35
CA VAL A 111 -8.81 -10.26 -0.60
C VAL A 111 -10.23 -9.72 -0.66
N GLU A 112 -10.88 -9.70 0.50
CA GLU A 112 -12.18 -9.03 0.67
C GLU A 112 -11.96 -7.61 1.16
N VAL A 113 -12.39 -6.63 0.36
CA VAL A 113 -12.18 -5.21 0.62
C VAL A 113 -13.48 -4.57 1.04
N TYR A 114 -13.54 -4.14 2.30
CA TYR A 114 -14.61 -3.30 2.83
C TYR A 114 -14.15 -1.86 2.86
N PHE A 115 -15.05 -0.92 2.60
CA PHE A 115 -14.77 0.49 2.81
C PHE A 115 -15.99 1.28 3.26
N THR A 116 -15.73 2.35 4.00
CA THR A 116 -16.71 3.42 4.26
C THR A 116 -16.25 4.71 3.61
N VAL A 117 -17.21 5.50 3.12
CA VAL A 117 -16.94 6.77 2.45
C VAL A 117 -17.29 7.94 3.37
N SER A 118 -16.45 8.97 3.35
CA SER A 118 -16.66 10.25 4.04
C SER A 118 -16.12 11.40 3.18
N ASP A 119 -16.55 12.63 3.47
CA ASP A 119 -16.06 13.86 2.79
C ASP A 119 -16.03 13.76 1.26
N ARG A 120 -17.13 13.26 0.69
CA ARG A 120 -17.29 13.17 -0.77
C ARG A 120 -17.57 14.55 -1.33
N GLN A 121 -16.70 15.01 -2.22
CA GLN A 121 -16.79 16.27 -2.95
C GLN A 121 -16.76 15.93 -4.44
N LEU A 122 -17.88 16.15 -5.13
CA LEU A 122 -18.03 15.87 -6.55
C LEU A 122 -18.55 17.11 -7.26
N VAL A 123 -18.12 17.28 -8.51
CA VAL A 123 -18.79 18.18 -9.45
C VAL A 123 -20.22 17.66 -9.65
N SER A 124 -21.18 18.59 -9.67
CA SER A 124 -22.59 18.28 -9.89
C SER A 124 -22.76 17.56 -11.24
N ASP A 125 -23.59 16.53 -11.27
CA ASP A 125 -23.86 15.74 -12.47
C ASP A 125 -22.63 15.10 -13.14
N SER A 126 -21.54 14.89 -12.39
CA SER A 126 -20.28 14.27 -12.86
C SER A 126 -20.39 12.86 -13.47
N GLY A 127 -21.56 12.25 -13.45
CA GLY A 127 -21.77 10.88 -13.89
C GLY A 127 -21.10 9.83 -13.00
N TYR A 128 -20.48 10.17 -11.87
CA TYR A 128 -19.82 9.15 -11.05
C TYR A 128 -20.82 8.14 -10.47
N THR A 129 -20.60 6.85 -10.76
CA THR A 129 -21.32 5.75 -10.12
C THR A 129 -20.51 5.22 -8.93
N PRO A 130 -21.03 5.27 -7.69
CA PRO A 130 -20.29 4.83 -6.52
C PRO A 130 -19.91 3.34 -6.54
N ASP A 131 -18.69 3.03 -6.13
CA ASP A 131 -18.24 1.66 -5.94
C ASP A 131 -19.06 0.94 -4.85
N VAL A 132 -19.14 -0.39 -4.96
CA VAL A 132 -19.85 -1.26 -4.01
C VAL A 132 -18.88 -1.89 -3.02
N SER A 133 -19.26 -1.92 -1.75
CA SER A 133 -18.55 -2.62 -0.68
C SER A 133 -19.41 -3.76 -0.13
N PRO A 134 -18.87 -4.99 0.07
CA PRO A 134 -17.48 -5.37 -0.17
C PRO A 134 -17.14 -5.61 -1.65
N MET A 135 -15.86 -5.49 -1.98
CA MET A 135 -15.26 -5.96 -3.22
C MET A 135 -14.45 -7.24 -2.97
N PHE A 136 -14.43 -8.16 -3.93
CA PHE A 136 -13.70 -9.42 -3.84
C PHE A 136 -12.62 -9.47 -4.92
N LEU A 137 -11.36 -9.56 -4.50
CA LEU A 137 -10.19 -9.49 -5.38
C LEU A 137 -9.31 -10.72 -5.21
N THR A 138 -8.53 -11.03 -6.25
CA THR A 138 -7.43 -12.00 -6.17
C THR A 138 -6.10 -11.25 -6.14
N GLY A 139 -5.23 -11.64 -5.22
CA GLY A 139 -3.88 -11.12 -5.08
C GLY A 139 -2.83 -12.15 -5.49
N THR A 140 -1.82 -11.72 -6.23
CA THR A 140 -0.61 -12.50 -6.51
C THR A 140 0.58 -11.89 -5.78
N ILE A 141 1.40 -12.74 -5.19
CA ILE A 141 2.56 -12.36 -4.38
C ILE A 141 3.86 -12.71 -5.12
N SER A 142 4.78 -11.76 -5.17
CA SER A 142 6.13 -11.95 -5.69
C SER A 142 7.13 -11.23 -4.78
N GLY A 143 7.86 -12.00 -3.96
CA GLY A 143 8.69 -11.44 -2.90
C GLY A 143 7.86 -10.63 -1.91
N THR A 144 8.16 -9.34 -1.78
CA THR A 144 7.43 -8.39 -0.91
C THR A 144 6.38 -7.57 -1.66
N ARG A 145 6.01 -7.97 -2.89
CA ARG A 145 5.00 -7.29 -3.71
C ARG A 145 3.71 -8.09 -3.73
N LEU A 146 2.61 -7.40 -3.52
CA LEU A 146 1.24 -7.86 -3.69
C LEU A 146 0.61 -7.12 -4.87
N THR A 147 0.15 -7.85 -5.88
CA THR A 147 -0.60 -7.29 -7.00
C THR A 147 -2.05 -7.76 -6.87
N LEU A 148 -2.99 -6.83 -6.72
CA LEU A 148 -4.43 -7.13 -6.68
C LEU A 148 -5.07 -6.92 -8.05
N LYS A 149 -5.99 -7.82 -8.43
CA LYS A 149 -6.67 -7.77 -9.72
C LYS A 149 -8.19 -7.97 -9.62
N THR A 150 -8.89 -7.34 -10.57
CA THR A 150 -10.27 -7.65 -10.98
C THR A 150 -10.23 -8.10 -12.43
N GLY A 151 -10.56 -9.37 -12.69
CA GLY A 151 -10.32 -9.97 -14.00
C GLY A 151 -8.86 -9.79 -14.42
N ASP A 152 -8.64 -9.19 -15.60
CA ASP A 152 -7.29 -8.94 -16.13
C ASP A 152 -6.68 -7.59 -15.69
N ARG A 153 -7.43 -6.75 -14.98
CA ARG A 153 -6.98 -5.40 -14.60
C ARG A 153 -6.33 -5.40 -13.23
N THR A 154 -5.20 -4.71 -13.11
CA THR A 154 -4.51 -4.49 -11.84
C THR A 154 -5.13 -3.31 -11.11
N ILE A 155 -5.58 -3.52 -9.87
CA ILE A 155 -6.22 -2.51 -9.03
C ILE A 155 -5.25 -1.95 -7.98
N CYS A 156 -4.39 -2.81 -7.40
CA CYS A 156 -3.29 -2.34 -6.55
C CYS A 156 -1.98 -2.97 -6.99
N GLU A 157 -0.95 -2.13 -7.08
CA GLU A 157 0.42 -2.56 -6.85
C GLU A 157 0.86 -2.10 -5.47
N CYS A 158 1.05 -3.08 -4.59
CA CYS A 158 1.26 -2.89 -3.17
C CYS A 158 2.60 -3.55 -2.79
N ASN A 159 3.40 -2.87 -1.96
CA ASN A 159 4.49 -3.50 -1.21
C ASN A 159 3.98 -3.87 0.17
N PHE A 160 4.48 -4.97 0.73
CA PHE A 160 4.10 -5.38 2.07
C PHE A 160 5.31 -5.81 2.91
N THR A 161 5.14 -5.66 4.21
CA THR A 161 5.97 -6.20 5.28
C THR A 161 5.07 -7.04 6.20
N THR A 162 5.58 -7.48 7.35
CA THR A 162 4.76 -8.14 8.36
C THR A 162 3.59 -7.25 8.81
N ASP A 163 3.79 -5.96 9.00
CA ASP A 163 2.79 -5.12 9.69
C ASP A 163 2.17 -4.03 8.83
N ILE A 164 2.74 -3.76 7.65
CA ILE A 164 2.31 -2.68 6.77
C ILE A 164 2.16 -3.16 5.33
N ILE A 165 1.05 -2.80 4.70
CA ILE A 165 0.86 -2.78 3.25
C ILE A 165 0.87 -1.32 2.80
N THR A 166 1.62 -0.99 1.75
CA THR A 166 1.65 0.35 1.14
C THR A 166 1.59 0.23 -0.37
N GLY A 167 0.71 0.98 -1.02
CA GLY A 167 0.58 0.91 -2.47
C GLY A 167 -0.23 2.03 -3.09
N THR A 168 -0.49 1.86 -4.38
CA THR A 168 -1.37 2.73 -5.16
C THR A 168 -2.55 1.94 -5.64
N TRP A 169 -3.73 2.45 -5.28
CA TRP A 169 -5.01 1.99 -5.81
C TRP A 169 -5.36 2.76 -7.08
N SER A 170 -5.82 2.03 -8.10
CA SER A 170 -6.42 2.53 -9.34
C SER A 170 -7.44 1.49 -9.81
N ASP A 171 -8.71 1.72 -9.51
CA ASP A 171 -9.81 0.86 -9.94
C ASP A 171 -10.54 1.53 -11.10
N TYR A 172 -10.34 0.98 -12.29
CA TYR A 172 -10.93 1.46 -13.53
C TYR A 172 -11.97 0.47 -14.04
N TRP A 173 -13.17 0.96 -14.31
CA TRP A 173 -14.24 0.18 -14.90
C TRP A 173 -15.06 1.00 -15.89
N SER A 174 -15.77 0.30 -16.78
CA SER A 174 -16.52 0.88 -17.88
C SER A 174 -17.90 0.23 -17.94
N MET A 175 -18.95 1.04 -18.04
CA MET A 175 -20.31 0.59 -18.37
C MET A 175 -20.88 1.44 -19.51
N VAL A 176 -21.64 2.49 -19.18
CA VAL A 176 -22.17 3.46 -20.15
C VAL A 176 -21.13 4.53 -20.47
N TYR A 177 -20.33 4.87 -19.46
CA TYR A 177 -19.15 5.72 -19.48
C TYR A 177 -18.07 5.01 -18.67
N GLU A 178 -16.86 5.51 -18.78
CA GLU A 178 -15.66 5.08 -18.10
C GLU A 178 -15.48 5.86 -16.80
N GLN A 179 -14.96 5.19 -15.77
CA GLN A 179 -14.56 5.85 -14.54
C GLN A 179 -13.35 5.18 -13.91
N GLU A 180 -12.61 5.97 -13.15
CA GLU A 180 -11.47 5.52 -12.36
C GLU A 180 -11.56 6.10 -10.96
N VAL A 181 -11.47 5.23 -9.95
CA VAL A 181 -11.27 5.65 -8.56
C VAL A 181 -9.85 5.27 -8.16
N TYR A 182 -9.04 6.27 -7.82
CA TYR A 182 -7.60 6.07 -7.62
C TYR A 182 -7.07 6.86 -6.43
N THR A 183 -5.86 6.53 -6.01
CA THR A 183 -5.14 7.21 -4.93
C THR A 183 -3.88 7.87 -5.46
N ALA A 184 -3.30 8.78 -4.69
CA ALA A 184 -1.96 9.26 -4.99
C ALA A 184 -0.94 8.11 -4.86
N THR A 185 0.24 8.29 -5.47
CA THR A 185 1.29 7.28 -5.44
C THR A 185 1.66 6.90 -4.00
N ASN A 186 1.62 5.60 -3.67
CA ASN A 186 1.93 5.03 -2.35
C ASN A 186 1.13 5.64 -1.17
N SER A 187 -0.05 6.24 -1.40
CA SER A 187 -0.83 6.84 -0.32
C SER A 187 -1.80 5.88 0.36
N LEU A 188 -2.07 4.71 -0.22
CA LEU A 188 -2.83 3.67 0.46
C LEU A 188 -1.91 2.93 1.42
N ILE A 189 -2.15 3.09 2.72
CA ILE A 189 -1.39 2.42 3.78
C ILE A 189 -2.36 1.66 4.66
N LEU A 190 -2.16 0.35 4.79
CA LEU A 190 -2.90 -0.50 5.72
C LEU A 190 -1.94 -1.07 6.76
N THR A 191 -2.41 -1.11 8.00
CA THR A 191 -1.72 -1.74 9.12
C THR A 191 -2.43 -3.03 9.50
N ARG A 192 -1.68 -4.07 9.82
CA ARG A 192 -2.24 -5.30 10.39
C ARG A 192 -3.03 -4.98 11.67
N GLN A 193 -4.14 -5.69 11.90
CA GLN A 193 -4.98 -5.56 13.09
C GLN A 193 -4.77 -6.72 14.06
#